data_AF-A0AA95K5B1-F1
#
_entry.id   AF-A0AA95K5B1-F1
#
_cell.length_a   1.000
_cell.length_b   1.000
_cell.length_c   1.000
_cell.angle_alpha   90.00
_cell.angle_beta   90.00
_cell.angle_gamma   90.00
#
_symmetry.space_group_name_H-M   'P 1'
#
loop_
_entity.id
_entity.type
_entity.pdbx_description
1 polymer ?
#
loop_
_entity_poly.entity_id
_entity_poly.type
_entity_poly.pdbx_seq_one_letter_code
_entity_poly.pdbx_strand_id
1 'polypeptide(L)'
;MMDNLRTAANSLVLKIVFVIIILSFVLTGVGSYLIGGSSNHVAKVNGTAISQVQLQQAFQQEKQVLQERLGDQFAEIASSEQGMQMLRRQALERLIGVTLLNQYSNQLGLTASDNQVKQDIYNMPIFKTDGHFDSEKYRTILSQHNVNADDLAQEIRQNLINRQLSKMYITDEFFLPEEVKSYAQLLLQQREVKTATLSLANYQSKQTVTDKELQDYYNAHQNSFISPEQVQVSYIKLDAASQRENVAVKDEELKNYYEQNIANFTQPAQKHYSMIQLPTEKEADSVVKSLAGGADFKQLVAEKSTDKFSAANHGALGWMEATSTPSEIIAANLTKKGQISAVIKSASNYIIFRLDDIKPEVVKPFQSVKTEIANTLKNEKAINAFYSLQQTASRAAMDDNESLTAAEKATGIKAVTTGWFSRNNLPEEIRFDKVADTIFNGNLVDKNGPTGINSDVINVDGDRAFVIRVEKYKPQVTQPFDDVKKTVAELVKLNKATKEMEAEGNKLLTALKQGAGEAALAKLGINFGDAKIIERFEQNDVLVEPIFQMPIPKENTPTYFSTKDAKNNLVIIQLIKVTQGQPTDEELKVFSQRYKMILGNVMMESLMLNLRDSAKVDLGRME
;
A
#
# COMPACT_ATOMS: atom_id res chain seq x y z
N MET A 1 64.14 17.49 -26.53
CA MET A 1 63.05 17.99 -25.65
C MET A 1 62.95 17.22 -24.33
N MET A 2 63.10 15.88 -24.31
CA MET A 2 63.07 15.09 -23.07
C MET A 2 64.23 15.37 -22.09
N ASP A 3 65.43 15.71 -22.58
CA ASP A 3 66.58 16.01 -21.69
C ASP A 3 66.49 17.40 -21.02
N ASN A 4 65.80 18.36 -21.65
CA ASN A 4 65.54 19.67 -21.04
C ASN A 4 64.47 19.57 -19.92
N LEU A 5 63.50 18.66 -20.06
CA LEU A 5 62.53 18.35 -19.01
C LEU A 5 63.18 17.66 -17.81
N ARG A 6 64.13 16.76 -18.05
CA ARG A 6 64.87 16.04 -17.00
C ARG A 6 65.86 16.95 -16.24
N THR A 7 66.41 17.95 -16.91
CA THR A 7 67.30 18.95 -16.29
C THR A 7 66.52 20.01 -15.51
N ALA A 8 65.33 20.40 -15.98
CA ALA A 8 64.42 21.29 -15.24
C ALA A 8 63.83 20.65 -13.97
N ALA A 9 63.53 19.34 -14.02
CA ALA A 9 63.01 18.56 -12.89
C ALA A 9 63.99 18.44 -11.71
N ASN A 10 65.29 18.67 -11.92
CA ASN A 10 66.31 18.61 -10.87
C ASN A 10 66.76 19.99 -10.35
N SER A 11 66.16 21.07 -10.83
CA SER A 11 66.45 22.42 -10.34
C SER A 11 65.95 22.60 -8.90
N LEU A 12 66.77 23.24 -8.06
CA LEU A 12 66.46 23.52 -6.66
C LEU A 12 65.15 24.31 -6.50
N VAL A 13 64.87 25.21 -7.44
CA VAL A 13 63.67 26.05 -7.48
C VAL A 13 62.40 25.21 -7.65
N LEU A 14 62.41 24.19 -8.53
CA LEU A 14 61.24 23.32 -8.74
C LEU A 14 60.97 22.42 -7.52
N LYS A 15 62.02 21.99 -6.81
CA LYS A 15 61.89 21.19 -5.58
C LYS A 15 61.27 22.01 -4.45
N ILE A 16 61.63 23.29 -4.32
CA ILE A 16 61.02 24.20 -3.33
C ILE A 16 59.54 24.43 -3.66
N VAL A 17 59.18 24.64 -4.93
CA VAL A 17 57.78 24.78 -5.35
C VAL A 17 56.98 23.49 -5.09
N PHE A 18 57.54 22.31 -5.35
CA PHE A 18 56.90 21.03 -5.05
C PHE A 18 56.68 20.82 -3.56
N VAL A 19 57.66 21.19 -2.72
CA VAL A 19 57.54 21.11 -1.26
C VAL A 19 56.47 22.08 -0.75
N ILE A 20 56.38 23.29 -1.31
CA ILE A 20 55.32 24.27 -0.97
C ILE A 20 53.94 23.77 -1.42
N ILE A 21 53.82 23.15 -2.59
CA ILE A 21 52.56 22.56 -3.06
C ILE A 21 52.17 21.38 -2.16
N ILE A 22 53.08 20.46 -1.86
CA ILE A 22 52.82 19.34 -0.95
C ILE A 22 52.45 19.84 0.46
N LEU A 23 53.16 20.84 0.99
CA LEU A 23 52.80 21.49 2.26
C LEU A 23 51.44 22.19 2.17
N SER A 24 51.08 22.79 1.04
CA SER A 24 49.75 23.38 0.85
C SER A 24 48.64 22.33 0.82
N PHE A 25 48.88 21.15 0.24
CA PHE A 25 47.95 20.02 0.27
C PHE A 25 47.84 19.37 1.66
N VAL A 26 48.92 19.41 2.46
CA VAL A 26 48.94 18.96 3.86
C VAL A 26 48.26 19.97 4.79
N LEU A 27 48.43 21.28 4.55
CA LEU A 27 47.80 22.35 5.35
C LEU A 27 46.34 22.65 4.96
N THR A 28 45.90 22.32 3.73
CA THR A 28 44.51 22.50 3.28
C THR A 28 43.65 21.23 3.40
N GLY A 29 44.23 20.11 3.84
CA GLY A 29 43.46 18.93 4.28
C GLY A 29 42.82 18.08 3.18
N VAL A 30 43.34 18.11 1.95
CA VAL A 30 42.72 17.38 0.82
C VAL A 30 43.03 15.86 0.82
N GLY A 31 43.88 15.39 1.74
CA GLY A 31 44.19 13.97 1.94
C GLY A 31 43.11 13.18 2.71
N SER A 32 42.11 13.85 3.29
CA SER A 32 41.04 13.19 4.06
C SER A 32 39.91 12.60 3.20
N TYR A 33 39.97 12.76 1.88
CA TYR A 33 38.88 12.36 0.97
C TYR A 33 39.05 10.97 0.33
N LEU A 34 40.23 10.34 0.44
CA LEU A 34 40.56 9.15 -0.36
C LEU A 34 40.96 7.91 0.45
N ILE A 35 41.03 7.98 1.79
CA ILE A 35 41.44 6.85 2.63
C ILE A 35 40.45 6.68 3.79
N GLY A 36 39.37 5.94 3.50
CA GLY A 36 38.60 5.11 4.44
C GLY A 36 38.14 5.69 5.79
N GLY A 37 36.83 5.97 5.90
CA GLY A 37 36.10 5.73 7.14
C GLY A 37 35.39 6.92 7.79
N SER A 38 34.79 7.86 7.05
CA SER A 38 33.66 8.58 7.64
C SER A 38 32.50 7.59 7.75
N SER A 39 32.12 7.31 8.98
CA SER A 39 31.07 6.38 9.30
C SER A 39 29.76 6.94 8.71
N ASN A 40 29.31 6.42 7.56
CA ASN A 40 28.19 6.94 6.76
C ASN A 40 26.84 6.56 7.41
N HIS A 41 26.65 7.04 8.63
CA HIS A 41 25.54 6.71 9.51
C HIS A 41 24.61 7.90 9.66
N VAL A 42 23.33 7.63 9.51
CA VAL A 42 22.25 8.61 9.66
C VAL A 42 21.81 8.76 11.11
N ALA A 43 22.10 7.77 11.96
CA ALA A 43 21.96 7.83 13.40
C ALA A 43 22.87 6.81 14.08
N LYS A 44 23.15 6.99 15.36
CA LYS A 44 23.86 6.04 16.22
C LYS A 44 23.13 5.90 17.54
N VAL A 45 22.71 4.69 17.87
CA VAL A 45 21.89 4.36 19.04
C VAL A 45 22.72 3.49 19.99
N ASN A 46 23.09 4.01 21.16
CA ASN A 46 23.93 3.34 22.15
C ASN A 46 25.22 2.72 21.57
N GLY A 47 25.82 3.37 20.58
CA GLY A 47 27.02 2.86 19.91
C GLY A 47 26.75 2.08 18.62
N THR A 48 25.55 1.54 18.42
CA THR A 48 25.14 0.85 17.18
C THR A 48 24.75 1.86 16.12
N ALA A 49 25.39 1.78 14.96
CA ALA A 49 25.22 2.79 13.93
C ALA A 49 24.21 2.34 12.86
N ILE A 50 23.30 3.24 12.48
CA ILE A 50 22.29 3.04 11.44
C ILE A 50 22.83 3.67 10.16
N SER A 51 23.07 2.85 9.14
CA SER A 51 23.63 3.29 7.86
C SER A 51 22.61 3.99 6.97
N GLN A 52 23.09 4.79 6.03
CA GLN A 52 22.25 5.40 5.00
C GLN A 52 21.51 4.37 4.13
N VAL A 53 22.14 3.20 3.89
CA VAL A 53 21.53 2.10 3.13
C VAL A 53 20.30 1.55 3.85
N GLN A 54 20.40 1.34 5.17
CA GLN A 54 19.27 0.88 5.99
C GLN A 54 18.13 1.89 5.99
N LEU A 55 18.43 3.18 6.10
CA LEU A 55 17.41 4.23 6.01
C LEU A 55 16.73 4.25 4.65
N GLN A 56 17.50 4.15 3.56
CA GLN A 56 16.93 4.13 2.22
C GLN A 56 16.01 2.93 2.01
N GLN A 57 16.40 1.74 2.49
CA GLN A 57 15.56 0.54 2.42
C GLN A 57 14.28 0.69 3.25
N ALA A 58 14.39 1.16 4.50
CA ALA A 58 13.22 1.39 5.36
C ALA A 58 12.28 2.45 4.78
N PHE A 59 12.83 3.49 4.16
CA PHE A 59 12.06 4.53 3.48
C PHE A 59 11.28 3.99 2.28
N GLN A 60 11.89 3.14 1.44
CA GLN A 60 11.18 2.52 0.32
C GLN A 60 10.06 1.59 0.79
N GLN A 61 10.29 0.82 1.87
CA GLN A 61 9.25 -0.02 2.47
C GLN A 61 8.09 0.81 3.01
N GLU A 62 8.37 1.87 3.77
CA GLU A 62 7.34 2.75 4.32
C GLU A 62 6.54 3.44 3.21
N LYS A 63 7.24 3.87 2.14
CA LYS A 63 6.62 4.42 0.94
C LYS A 63 5.65 3.43 0.30
N GLN A 64 6.06 2.18 0.11
CA GLN A 64 5.22 1.15 -0.49
C GLN A 64 3.96 0.88 0.35
N VAL A 65 4.12 0.70 1.67
CA VAL A 65 2.99 0.48 2.58
C VAL A 65 2.01 1.65 2.56
N LEU A 66 2.53 2.87 2.55
CA LEU A 66 1.70 4.07 2.52
C LEU A 66 0.98 4.24 1.17
N GLN A 67 1.64 3.92 0.06
CA GLN A 67 1.07 3.93 -1.27
C GLN A 67 -0.05 2.89 -1.41
N GLU A 68 0.14 1.67 -0.89
CA GLU A 68 -0.89 0.63 -0.88
C GLU A 68 -2.12 1.01 -0.04
N ARG A 69 -1.93 1.73 1.07
CA ARG A 69 -3.03 2.16 1.95
C ARG A 69 -3.80 3.35 1.41
N LEU A 70 -3.10 4.36 0.89
CA LEU A 70 -3.69 5.65 0.49
C LEU A 70 -4.08 5.71 -0.99
N GLY A 71 -3.58 4.80 -1.83
CA GLY A 71 -3.83 4.81 -3.27
C GLY A 71 -3.48 6.17 -3.88
N ASP A 72 -4.45 6.76 -4.58
CA ASP A 72 -4.27 8.02 -5.30
C ASP A 72 -3.94 9.22 -4.39
N GLN A 73 -4.35 9.18 -3.11
CA GLN A 73 -4.02 10.24 -2.13
C GLN A 73 -2.53 10.28 -1.77
N PHE A 74 -1.78 9.22 -2.05
CA PHE A 74 -0.34 9.22 -1.85
C PHE A 74 0.38 10.23 -2.76
N ALA A 75 -0.19 10.56 -3.93
CA ALA A 75 0.40 11.48 -4.88
C ALA A 75 0.60 12.89 -4.29
N GLU A 76 -0.32 13.36 -3.43
CA GLU A 76 -0.20 14.65 -2.76
C GLU A 76 1.02 14.68 -1.80
N ILE A 77 1.21 13.63 -1.01
CA ILE A 77 2.35 13.51 -0.08
C ILE A 77 3.65 13.38 -0.87
N ALA A 78 3.67 12.55 -1.90
CA ALA A 78 4.85 12.28 -2.74
C ALA A 78 5.26 13.49 -3.60
N SER A 79 4.32 14.36 -3.96
CA SER A 79 4.57 15.59 -4.72
C SER A 79 5.27 16.68 -3.90
N SER A 80 5.25 16.58 -2.57
CA SER A 80 5.85 17.56 -1.68
C SER A 80 7.18 17.07 -1.10
N GLU A 81 8.19 17.93 -1.14
CA GLU A 81 9.48 17.63 -0.51
C GLU A 81 9.33 17.42 1.00
N GLN A 82 8.47 18.21 1.65
CA GLN A 82 8.17 18.12 3.08
C GLN A 82 7.52 16.78 3.45
N GLY A 83 6.56 16.29 2.66
CA GLY A 83 5.94 14.98 2.85
C GLY A 83 6.97 13.84 2.75
N MET A 84 7.89 13.95 1.79
CA MET A 84 8.95 12.96 1.62
C MET A 84 10.01 12.99 2.73
N GLN A 85 10.33 14.18 3.25
CA GLN A 85 11.19 14.32 4.43
C GLN A 85 10.52 13.74 5.70
N MET A 86 9.22 13.97 5.89
CA MET A 86 8.47 13.39 7.00
C MET A 86 8.51 11.86 6.96
N LEU A 87 8.33 11.27 5.78
CA LEU A 87 8.40 9.82 5.59
C LEU A 87 9.81 9.26 5.86
N ARG A 88 10.88 9.94 5.42
CA ARG A 88 12.26 9.56 5.78
C ARG A 88 12.48 9.61 7.30
N ARG A 89 11.96 10.64 7.97
CA ARG A 89 12.06 10.75 9.43
C ARG A 89 11.32 9.60 10.11
N GLN A 90 10.10 9.26 9.67
CA GLN A 90 9.35 8.11 10.20
C GLN A 90 10.13 6.80 10.02
N ALA A 91 10.74 6.57 8.85
CA ALA A 91 11.58 5.41 8.61
C ALA A 91 12.80 5.36 9.54
N LEU A 92 13.46 6.50 9.78
CA LEU A 92 14.57 6.60 10.74
C LEU A 92 14.13 6.30 12.17
N GLU A 93 13.02 6.89 12.61
CA GLU A 93 12.42 6.65 13.94
C GLU A 93 12.08 5.17 14.15
N ARG A 94 11.57 4.51 13.10
CA ARG A 94 11.32 3.05 13.12
C ARG A 94 12.62 2.27 13.28
N LEU A 95 13.67 2.61 12.54
CA LEU A 95 14.98 1.94 12.65
C LEU A 95 15.63 2.14 14.02
N ILE A 96 15.51 3.33 14.60
CA ILE A 96 15.94 3.60 15.97
C ILE A 96 15.18 2.69 16.94
N GLY A 97 13.85 2.60 16.78
CA GLY A 97 13.00 1.74 17.60
C GLY A 97 13.38 0.25 17.52
N VAL A 98 13.58 -0.27 16.31
CA VAL A 98 14.06 -1.65 16.08
C VAL A 98 15.43 -1.87 16.72
N THR A 99 16.35 -0.90 16.60
CA THR A 99 17.69 -1.01 17.19
C THR A 99 17.62 -1.09 18.72
N LEU A 100 16.76 -0.28 19.35
CA LEU A 100 16.55 -0.29 20.80
C LEU A 100 15.94 -1.61 21.27
N LEU A 101 14.93 -2.13 20.57
CA LEU A 101 14.32 -3.42 20.89
C LEU A 101 15.32 -4.57 20.77
N ASN A 102 16.19 -4.54 19.75
CA ASN A 102 17.23 -5.56 19.59
C ASN A 102 18.27 -5.49 20.72
N GLN A 103 18.71 -4.28 21.10
CA GLN A 103 19.61 -4.07 22.23
C GLN A 103 18.99 -4.56 23.54
N TYR A 104 17.72 -4.25 23.77
CA TYR A 104 16.98 -4.69 24.96
C TYR A 104 16.80 -6.22 24.99
N SER A 105 16.45 -6.83 23.85
CA SER A 105 16.33 -8.28 23.72
C SER A 105 17.66 -8.99 24.03
N ASN A 106 18.77 -8.43 23.54
CA ASN A 106 20.11 -8.94 23.83
C ASN A 106 20.48 -8.78 25.32
N GLN A 107 20.11 -7.65 25.95
CA GLN A 107 20.32 -7.43 27.38
C GLN A 107 19.53 -8.43 28.24
N LEU A 108 18.32 -8.81 27.81
CA LEU A 108 17.51 -9.86 28.43
C LEU A 108 18.00 -11.28 28.14
N GLY A 109 18.99 -11.46 27.24
CA GLY A 109 19.49 -12.77 26.84
C GLY A 109 18.51 -13.58 25.99
N LEU A 110 17.57 -12.91 25.30
CA LEU A 110 16.62 -13.58 24.42
C LEU A 110 17.33 -14.09 23.16
N THR A 111 17.14 -15.37 22.85
CA THR A 111 17.74 -16.02 21.68
C THR A 111 16.74 -16.96 21.04
N ALA A 112 16.90 -17.21 19.74
CA ALA A 112 16.16 -18.24 19.02
C ALA A 112 17.15 -19.26 18.44
N SER A 113 16.89 -20.54 18.75
CA SER A 113 17.69 -21.67 18.28
C SER A 113 17.52 -21.89 16.77
N ASP A 114 18.54 -22.47 16.13
CA ASP A 114 18.48 -22.81 14.70
C ASP A 114 17.33 -23.76 14.37
N ASN A 115 16.96 -24.64 15.30
CA ASN A 115 15.80 -25.50 15.17
C ASN A 115 14.49 -24.70 15.13
N GLN A 116 14.33 -23.67 15.95
CA GLN A 116 13.15 -22.82 15.91
C GLN A 116 13.07 -22.03 14.60
N VAL A 117 14.19 -21.48 14.14
CA VAL A 117 14.28 -20.78 12.84
C VAL A 117 13.88 -21.72 11.70
N LYS A 118 14.43 -22.94 11.67
CA LYS A 118 14.10 -23.96 10.68
C LYS A 118 12.61 -24.32 10.70
N GLN A 119 12.03 -24.52 11.88
CA GLN A 119 10.62 -24.86 12.03
C GLN A 119 9.70 -23.71 11.59
N ASP A 120 10.06 -22.45 11.88
CA ASP A 120 9.28 -21.30 11.45
C ASP A 120 9.29 -21.19 9.90
N ILE A 121 10.46 -21.33 9.26
CA ILE A 121 10.59 -21.39 7.80
C ILE A 121 9.75 -22.53 7.19
N TYR A 122 9.81 -23.73 7.78
CA TYR A 122 9.04 -24.88 7.29
C TYR A 122 7.54 -24.70 7.41
N ASN A 123 7.09 -23.86 8.35
CA ASN A 123 5.69 -23.61 8.59
C ASN A 123 5.10 -22.50 7.72
N MET A 124 5.93 -21.69 7.05
CA MET A 124 5.48 -20.61 6.19
C MET A 124 4.66 -21.13 5.01
N PRO A 125 3.40 -20.66 4.82
CA PRO A 125 2.54 -21.11 3.73
C PRO A 125 3.13 -20.88 2.33
N ILE A 126 3.90 -19.81 2.16
CA ILE A 126 4.53 -19.47 0.87
C ILE A 126 5.54 -20.52 0.42
N PHE A 127 6.16 -21.25 1.36
CA PHE A 127 7.09 -22.34 1.07
C PHE A 127 6.43 -23.71 1.11
N LYS A 128 5.10 -23.78 1.11
CA LYS A 128 4.36 -25.04 1.12
C LYS A 128 3.71 -25.37 -0.23
N THR A 129 3.65 -26.66 -0.53
CA THR A 129 2.85 -27.29 -1.59
C THR A 129 2.07 -28.41 -0.93
N ASP A 130 0.74 -28.44 -1.09
CA ASP A 130 -0.17 -29.38 -0.42
C ASP A 130 0.03 -29.46 1.11
N GLY A 131 0.29 -28.32 1.74
CA GLY A 131 0.48 -28.20 3.19
C GLY A 131 1.86 -28.61 3.72
N HIS A 132 2.76 -29.11 2.87
CA HIS A 132 4.10 -29.57 3.23
C HIS A 132 5.17 -28.65 2.66
N PHE A 133 6.31 -28.52 3.35
CA PHE A 133 7.41 -27.67 2.89
C PHE A 133 7.98 -28.18 1.56
N ASP A 134 8.11 -27.29 0.60
CA ASP A 134 8.60 -27.53 -0.75
C ASP A 134 9.95 -26.85 -0.93
N SER A 135 11.01 -27.68 -0.99
CA SER A 135 12.39 -27.20 -1.08
C SER A 135 12.72 -26.52 -2.42
N GLU A 136 12.03 -26.89 -3.50
CA GLU A 136 12.23 -26.31 -4.82
C GLU A 136 11.56 -24.94 -4.87
N LYS A 137 10.32 -24.85 -4.37
CA LYS A 137 9.60 -23.59 -4.22
C LYS A 137 10.36 -22.61 -3.32
N TYR A 138 10.92 -23.08 -2.20
CA TYR A 138 11.78 -22.28 -1.33
C TYR A 138 12.99 -21.69 -2.09
N ARG A 139 13.76 -22.53 -2.80
CA ARG A 139 14.93 -22.07 -3.58
C ARG A 139 14.55 -21.12 -4.70
N THR A 140 13.47 -21.42 -5.42
CA THR A 140 12.97 -20.59 -6.53
C THR A 140 12.58 -19.21 -6.03
N ILE A 141 11.80 -19.13 -4.94
CA ILE A 141 11.38 -17.84 -4.36
C ILE A 141 12.59 -17.04 -3.87
N LEU A 142 13.54 -17.67 -3.17
CA LEU A 142 14.76 -16.98 -2.75
C LEU A 142 15.59 -16.45 -3.92
N SER A 143 15.74 -17.24 -4.99
CA SER A 143 16.46 -16.81 -6.19
C SER A 143 15.75 -15.67 -6.93
N GLN A 144 14.42 -15.70 -7.02
CA GLN A 144 13.62 -14.65 -7.65
C GLN A 144 13.76 -13.31 -6.93
N HIS A 145 13.89 -13.34 -5.60
CA HIS A 145 14.04 -12.13 -4.78
C HIS A 145 15.49 -11.77 -4.45
N ASN A 146 16.48 -12.50 -4.99
CA ASN A 146 17.91 -12.34 -4.68
C ASN A 146 18.23 -12.38 -3.17
N VAL A 147 17.52 -13.21 -2.41
CA VAL A 147 17.70 -13.37 -0.96
C VAL A 147 18.51 -14.63 -0.67
N ASN A 148 19.55 -14.53 0.15
CA ASN A 148 20.30 -15.70 0.62
C ASN A 148 19.58 -16.40 1.78
N ALA A 149 19.73 -17.71 1.89
CA ALA A 149 19.15 -18.52 2.97
C ALA A 149 19.62 -18.09 4.36
N ASP A 150 20.89 -17.69 4.51
CA ASP A 150 21.43 -17.21 5.78
C ASP A 150 20.82 -15.87 6.20
N ASP A 151 20.63 -14.96 5.25
CA ASP A 151 20.01 -13.65 5.50
C ASP A 151 18.56 -13.82 5.93
N LEU A 152 17.80 -14.69 5.23
CA LEU A 152 16.46 -15.07 5.65
C LEU A 152 16.48 -15.68 7.05
N ALA A 153 17.39 -16.63 7.33
CA ALA A 153 17.47 -17.27 8.63
C ALA A 153 17.76 -16.27 9.76
N GLN A 154 18.59 -15.25 9.52
CA GLN A 154 18.83 -14.17 10.47
C GLN A 154 17.60 -13.29 10.66
N GLU A 155 16.89 -12.94 9.59
CA GLU A 155 15.65 -12.16 9.66
C GLU A 155 14.58 -12.91 10.46
N ILE A 156 14.39 -14.20 10.18
CA ILE A 156 13.46 -15.05 10.93
C ILE A 156 13.89 -15.17 12.39
N ARG A 157 15.19 -15.33 12.67
CA ARG A 157 15.70 -15.35 14.06
C ARG A 157 15.35 -14.05 14.79
N GLN A 158 15.54 -12.90 14.16
CA GLN A 158 15.19 -11.62 14.78
C GLN A 158 13.68 -11.47 14.98
N ASN A 159 12.87 -11.90 14.02
CA ASN A 159 11.41 -11.92 14.15
C ASN A 159 10.94 -12.83 15.29
N LEU A 160 11.59 -13.99 15.49
CA LEU A 160 11.30 -14.89 16.61
C LEU A 160 11.61 -14.23 17.96
N ILE A 161 12.76 -13.56 18.08
CA ILE A 161 13.16 -12.83 19.28
C ILE A 161 12.16 -11.69 19.56
N ASN A 162 11.81 -10.90 18.56
CA ASN A 162 10.85 -9.81 18.68
C ASN A 162 9.45 -10.32 19.05
N ARG A 163 9.04 -11.47 18.51
CA ARG A 163 7.78 -12.14 18.85
C ARG A 163 7.79 -12.65 20.29
N GLN A 164 8.91 -13.19 20.77
CA GLN A 164 9.06 -13.61 22.15
C GLN A 164 8.98 -12.42 23.10
N LEU A 165 9.68 -11.32 22.78
CA LEU A 165 9.60 -10.08 23.54
C LEU A 165 8.16 -9.54 23.58
N SER A 166 7.50 -9.47 22.42
CA SER A 166 6.10 -9.03 22.32
C SER A 166 5.15 -9.95 23.09
N LYS A 167 5.39 -11.26 23.10
CA LYS A 167 4.59 -12.23 23.84
C LYS A 167 4.62 -11.96 25.35
N MET A 168 5.78 -11.56 25.89
CA MET A 168 5.91 -11.23 27.32
C MET A 168 4.94 -10.12 27.74
N TYR A 169 4.76 -9.10 26.89
CA TYR A 169 3.90 -7.95 27.20
C TYR A 169 2.45 -8.12 26.72
N ILE A 170 2.19 -8.89 25.66
CA ILE A 170 0.84 -9.01 25.08
C ILE A 170 0.12 -10.27 25.55
N THR A 171 0.84 -11.38 25.73
CA THR A 171 0.23 -12.70 25.99
C THR A 171 0.32 -13.12 27.45
N ASP A 172 1.39 -12.77 28.13
CA ASP A 172 1.63 -13.21 29.51
C ASP A 172 1.24 -12.13 30.55
N GLU A 173 0.69 -11.01 30.07
CA GLU A 173 0.18 -9.93 30.90
C GLU A 173 -0.98 -10.39 31.80
N PHE A 174 -0.90 -10.03 33.07
CA PHE A 174 -1.90 -10.35 34.06
C PHE A 174 -2.91 -9.20 34.17
N PHE A 175 -4.20 -9.52 34.03
CA PHE A 175 -5.30 -8.63 34.37
C PHE A 175 -6.26 -9.36 35.31
N LEU A 176 -6.92 -8.60 36.17
CA LEU A 176 -7.92 -9.12 37.07
C LEU A 176 -9.25 -9.29 36.32
N PRO A 177 -10.01 -10.37 36.58
CA PRO A 177 -11.36 -10.52 36.03
C PRO A 177 -12.26 -9.31 36.30
N GLU A 178 -12.08 -8.65 37.45
CA GLU A 178 -12.85 -7.46 37.82
C GLU A 178 -12.48 -6.22 36.97
N GLU A 179 -11.25 -6.12 36.47
CA GLU A 179 -10.84 -5.05 35.54
C GLU A 179 -11.54 -5.23 34.18
N VAL A 180 -11.56 -6.46 33.66
CA VAL A 180 -12.29 -6.81 32.43
C VAL A 180 -13.78 -6.55 32.60
N LYS A 181 -14.34 -6.94 33.75
CA LYS A 181 -15.75 -6.69 34.05
C LYS A 181 -16.04 -5.20 34.11
N SER A 182 -15.23 -4.41 34.83
CA SER A 182 -15.39 -2.95 34.92
C SER A 182 -15.29 -2.29 33.54
N TYR A 183 -14.33 -2.72 32.71
CA TYR A 183 -14.18 -2.29 31.33
C TYR A 183 -15.41 -2.62 30.48
N ALA A 184 -15.90 -3.86 30.56
CA ALA A 184 -17.09 -4.30 29.84
C ALA A 184 -18.35 -3.55 30.29
N GLN A 185 -18.54 -3.34 31.59
CA GLN A 185 -19.67 -2.58 32.16
C GLN A 185 -19.68 -1.13 31.66
N LEU A 186 -18.50 -0.50 31.54
CA LEU A 186 -18.35 0.86 31.01
C LEU A 186 -18.70 0.95 29.51
N LEU A 187 -18.31 -0.07 28.74
CA LEU A 187 -18.54 -0.12 27.30
C LEU A 187 -19.98 -0.49 26.93
N LEU A 188 -20.60 -1.36 27.72
CA LEU A 188 -22.01 -1.74 27.60
C LEU A 188 -22.96 -0.82 28.39
N GLN A 189 -22.44 0.31 28.87
CA GLN A 189 -23.25 1.30 29.56
C GLN A 189 -24.34 1.83 28.63
N GLN A 190 -25.55 1.94 29.16
CA GLN A 190 -26.71 2.51 28.47
C GLN A 190 -27.08 3.85 29.10
N ARG A 191 -27.49 4.81 28.27
CA ARG A 191 -27.90 6.14 28.71
C ARG A 191 -29.32 6.43 28.25
N GLU A 192 -30.21 6.65 29.22
CA GLU A 192 -31.60 7.03 28.94
C GLU A 192 -31.68 8.56 28.84
N VAL A 193 -32.04 9.05 27.66
CA VAL A 193 -32.07 10.48 27.35
C VAL A 193 -33.42 10.91 26.79
N LYS A 194 -33.75 12.19 26.97
CA LYS A 194 -34.73 12.91 26.17
C LYS A 194 -34.07 14.05 25.43
N THR A 195 -34.59 14.40 24.26
CA THR A 195 -34.06 15.49 23.44
C THR A 195 -35.12 16.53 23.12
N ALA A 196 -34.73 17.80 23.13
CA ALA A 196 -35.51 18.92 22.65
C ALA A 196 -34.68 19.66 21.58
N THR A 197 -35.28 19.98 20.43
CA THR A 197 -34.53 20.52 19.28
C THR A 197 -35.00 21.91 18.91
N LEU A 198 -34.05 22.85 18.81
CA LEU A 198 -34.25 24.16 18.20
C LEU A 198 -33.85 24.07 16.73
N SER A 199 -34.82 24.23 15.84
CA SER A 199 -34.60 24.12 14.40
C SER A 199 -33.94 25.37 13.82
N LEU A 200 -32.73 25.23 13.26
CA LEU A 200 -32.01 26.34 12.64
C LEU A 200 -32.82 26.99 11.50
N ALA A 201 -33.54 26.19 10.72
CA ALA A 201 -34.40 26.66 9.64
C ALA A 201 -35.51 27.60 10.15
N ASN A 202 -36.13 27.28 11.29
CA ASN A 202 -37.17 28.13 11.90
C ASN A 202 -36.61 29.47 12.42
N TYR A 203 -35.35 29.50 12.85
CA TYR A 203 -34.68 30.76 13.21
C TYR A 203 -34.29 31.54 11.96
N GLN A 204 -33.79 30.88 10.91
CA GLN A 204 -33.41 31.50 9.64
C GLN A 204 -34.59 32.16 8.93
N SER A 205 -35.76 31.51 8.92
CA SER A 205 -36.96 32.07 8.28
C SER A 205 -37.48 33.35 8.95
N LYS A 206 -37.09 33.61 10.21
CA LYS A 206 -37.44 34.83 10.95
C LYS A 206 -36.43 35.96 10.77
N GLN A 207 -35.25 35.68 10.21
CA GLN A 207 -34.21 36.68 10.04
C GLN A 207 -34.50 37.63 8.87
N THR A 208 -34.25 38.90 9.13
CA THR A 208 -34.22 39.96 8.11
C THR A 208 -32.78 40.42 7.89
N VAL A 209 -32.53 41.01 6.73
CA VAL A 209 -31.21 41.52 6.34
C VAL A 209 -31.35 42.93 5.81
N THR A 210 -30.36 43.76 6.12
CA THR A 210 -30.20 45.12 5.59
C THR A 210 -29.13 45.12 4.50
N ASP A 211 -29.21 46.05 3.54
CA ASP A 211 -28.20 46.14 2.47
C ASP A 211 -26.78 46.35 3.04
N LYS A 212 -26.64 47.06 4.17
CA LYS A 212 -25.37 47.22 4.85
C LYS A 212 -24.79 45.89 5.33
N GLU A 213 -25.60 45.04 5.98
CA GLU A 213 -25.14 43.73 6.45
C GLU A 213 -24.73 42.82 5.27
N LEU A 214 -25.43 42.90 4.14
CA LEU A 214 -25.08 42.15 2.94
C LEU A 214 -23.73 42.61 2.37
N GLN A 215 -23.52 43.93 2.27
CA GLN A 215 -22.28 44.48 1.75
C GLN A 215 -21.10 44.18 2.67
N ASP A 216 -21.27 44.34 3.99
CA ASP A 216 -20.25 44.02 4.99
C ASP A 216 -19.86 42.53 4.91
N TYR A 217 -20.85 41.64 4.78
CA TYR A 217 -20.61 40.20 4.67
C TYR A 217 -19.87 39.84 3.38
N TYR A 218 -20.30 40.37 2.24
CA TYR A 218 -19.63 40.15 0.95
C TYR A 218 -18.18 40.63 0.99
N ASN A 219 -17.93 41.85 1.51
CA ASN A 219 -16.59 42.41 1.62
C ASN A 219 -15.66 41.57 2.52
N ALA A 220 -16.18 41.02 3.62
CA ALA A 220 -15.41 40.17 4.53
C ALA A 220 -15.17 38.75 3.99
N HIS A 221 -15.96 38.27 3.03
CA HIS A 221 -15.93 36.89 2.52
C HIS A 221 -15.76 36.81 1.00
N GLN A 222 -15.08 37.78 0.38
CA GLN A 222 -14.92 37.82 -1.09
C GLN A 222 -14.33 36.52 -1.65
N ASN A 223 -13.44 35.87 -0.92
CA ASN A 223 -12.82 34.59 -1.31
C ASN A 223 -13.85 33.45 -1.48
N SER A 224 -14.97 33.50 -0.76
CA SER A 224 -16.06 32.52 -0.87
C SER A 224 -16.94 32.72 -2.10
N PHE A 225 -16.80 33.85 -2.79
CA PHE A 225 -17.58 34.20 -3.98
C PHE A 225 -16.73 34.22 -5.25
N ILE A 226 -15.58 33.55 -5.22
CA ILE A 226 -14.73 33.44 -6.40
C ILE A 226 -15.27 32.33 -7.30
N SER A 227 -15.65 32.68 -8.52
CA SER A 227 -15.92 31.69 -9.57
C SER A 227 -14.62 31.02 -9.99
N PRO A 228 -14.54 29.67 -10.03
CA PRO A 228 -13.35 29.00 -10.54
C PRO A 228 -13.12 29.37 -12.00
N GLU A 229 -11.86 29.29 -12.43
CA GLU A 229 -11.54 29.42 -13.84
C GLU A 229 -12.26 28.34 -14.67
N GLN A 230 -12.60 28.69 -15.92
CA GLN A 230 -13.28 27.78 -16.84
C GLN A 230 -12.61 27.80 -18.21
N VAL A 231 -12.60 26.66 -18.88
CA VAL A 231 -12.10 26.52 -20.24
C VAL A 231 -13.15 25.90 -21.18
N GLN A 232 -12.99 26.18 -22.47
CA GLN A 232 -13.49 25.32 -23.55
C GLN A 232 -12.28 24.75 -24.27
N VAL A 233 -12.27 23.46 -24.55
CA VAL A 233 -11.15 22.80 -25.23
C VAL A 233 -11.64 22.05 -26.46
N SER A 234 -10.79 21.95 -27.47
CA SER A 234 -10.89 20.98 -28.55
C SER A 234 -9.90 19.86 -28.29
N TYR A 235 -10.27 18.61 -28.55
CA TYR A 235 -9.36 17.47 -28.36
C TYR A 235 -9.51 16.40 -29.43
N ILE A 236 -8.42 15.70 -29.72
CA ILE A 236 -8.41 14.45 -30.47
C ILE A 236 -8.18 13.30 -29.48
N LYS A 237 -9.10 12.33 -29.47
CA LYS A 237 -9.01 11.11 -28.65
C LYS A 237 -8.39 9.99 -29.48
N LEU A 238 -7.27 9.46 -29.01
CA LEU A 238 -6.59 8.30 -29.53
C LEU A 238 -6.88 7.12 -28.60
N ASP A 239 -7.28 5.99 -29.15
CA ASP A 239 -7.71 4.83 -28.37
C ASP A 239 -7.27 3.53 -29.05
N ALA A 240 -6.60 2.67 -28.29
CA ALA A 240 -6.12 1.38 -28.77
C ALA A 240 -7.26 0.41 -29.10
N ALA A 241 -8.38 0.46 -28.38
CA ALA A 241 -9.54 -0.39 -28.66
C ALA A 241 -10.13 -0.07 -30.04
N SER A 242 -10.21 1.21 -30.40
CA SER A 242 -10.61 1.67 -31.73
C SER A 242 -9.65 1.20 -32.85
N GLN A 243 -8.35 1.03 -32.55
CA GLN A 243 -7.38 0.50 -33.52
C GLN A 243 -7.55 -1.00 -33.76
N ARG A 244 -8.08 -1.73 -32.77
CA ARG A 244 -8.30 -3.18 -32.88
C ARG A 244 -9.16 -3.52 -34.10
N GLU A 245 -10.22 -2.76 -34.39
CA GLU A 245 -11.09 -3.05 -35.53
C GLU A 245 -10.46 -2.75 -36.90
N ASN A 246 -9.39 -1.96 -36.93
CA ASN A 246 -8.70 -1.58 -38.17
C ASN A 246 -7.48 -2.47 -38.49
N VAL A 247 -7.07 -3.36 -37.57
CA VAL A 247 -5.94 -4.26 -37.78
C VAL A 247 -6.39 -5.64 -38.23
N ALA A 248 -5.83 -6.09 -39.36
CA ALA A 248 -6.02 -7.44 -39.87
C ALA A 248 -4.83 -8.34 -39.50
N VAL A 249 -5.11 -9.57 -39.09
CA VAL A 249 -4.10 -10.62 -38.88
C VAL A 249 -4.23 -11.63 -40.00
N LYS A 250 -3.17 -11.80 -40.79
CA LYS A 250 -3.17 -12.76 -41.90
C LYS A 250 -2.96 -14.17 -41.37
N ASP A 251 -3.51 -15.18 -42.06
CA ASP A 251 -3.35 -16.59 -41.68
C ASP A 251 -1.87 -17.03 -41.61
N GLU A 252 -1.00 -16.43 -42.43
CA GLU A 252 0.45 -16.67 -42.40
C GLU A 252 1.09 -16.21 -41.07
N GLU A 253 0.64 -15.08 -40.52
CA GLU A 253 1.14 -14.56 -39.25
C GLU A 253 0.69 -15.43 -38.07
N LEU A 254 -0.54 -15.96 -38.13
CA LEU A 254 -1.04 -16.92 -37.13
C LEU A 254 -0.18 -18.19 -37.10
N LYS A 255 0.18 -18.71 -38.28
CA LYS A 255 1.03 -19.90 -38.40
C LYS A 255 2.45 -19.63 -37.91
N ASN A 256 3.05 -18.51 -38.34
CA ASN A 256 4.39 -18.11 -37.90
C ASN A 256 4.45 -17.94 -36.38
N TYR A 257 3.43 -17.31 -35.77
CA TYR A 257 3.37 -17.16 -34.33
C TYR A 257 3.24 -18.51 -33.62
N TYR A 258 2.38 -19.41 -34.11
CA TYR A 258 2.24 -20.76 -33.57
C TYR A 258 3.55 -21.54 -33.63
N GLU A 259 4.27 -21.47 -34.75
CA GLU A 259 5.56 -22.15 -34.95
C GLU A 259 6.65 -21.58 -34.04
N GLN A 260 6.77 -20.25 -33.96
CA GLN A 260 7.77 -19.58 -33.12
C GLN A 260 7.50 -19.77 -31.62
N ASN A 261 6.24 -19.95 -31.24
CA ASN A 261 5.81 -20.10 -29.84
C ASN A 261 5.30 -21.51 -29.55
N ILE A 262 5.71 -22.52 -30.32
CA ILE A 262 5.20 -23.89 -30.19
C ILE A 262 5.37 -24.45 -28.77
N ALA A 263 6.45 -24.05 -28.09
CA ALA A 263 6.71 -24.42 -26.70
C ALA A 263 5.59 -23.99 -25.74
N ASN A 264 4.95 -22.83 -25.97
CA ASN A 264 3.82 -22.35 -25.16
C ASN A 264 2.54 -23.16 -25.40
N PHE A 265 2.49 -23.92 -26.49
CA PHE A 265 1.38 -24.79 -26.88
C PHE A 265 1.70 -26.28 -26.70
N THR A 266 2.88 -26.61 -26.17
CA THR A 266 3.35 -27.97 -25.91
C THR A 266 3.31 -28.26 -24.43
N GLN A 267 2.56 -29.30 -24.07
CA GLN A 267 2.69 -29.93 -22.76
C GLN A 267 3.86 -30.94 -22.84
N PRO A 268 4.96 -30.71 -22.11
CA PRO A 268 6.13 -31.57 -22.18
C PRO A 268 5.83 -32.98 -21.65
N ALA A 269 6.59 -33.96 -22.13
CA ALA A 269 6.50 -35.33 -21.63
C ALA A 269 6.87 -35.39 -20.14
N GLN A 270 6.10 -36.17 -19.38
CA GLN A 270 6.35 -36.40 -17.96
C GLN A 270 6.58 -37.88 -17.68
N LYS A 271 7.52 -38.18 -16.79
CA LYS A 271 7.81 -39.54 -16.34
C LYS A 271 7.61 -39.65 -14.83
N HIS A 272 6.99 -40.75 -14.39
CA HIS A 272 6.78 -41.02 -12.98
C HIS A 272 7.82 -42.00 -12.47
N TYR A 273 8.55 -41.65 -11.41
CA TYR A 273 9.63 -42.47 -10.89
C TYR A 273 9.37 -42.92 -9.46
N SER A 274 9.96 -44.06 -9.09
CA SER A 274 10.07 -44.53 -7.72
C SER A 274 11.52 -44.92 -7.41
N MET A 275 11.91 -44.94 -6.13
CA MET A 275 13.24 -45.35 -5.70
C MET A 275 13.25 -46.24 -4.46
N ILE A 276 14.34 -47.02 -4.34
CA ILE A 276 14.74 -47.72 -3.11
C ILE A 276 16.15 -47.23 -2.77
N GLN A 277 16.35 -46.70 -1.55
CA GLN A 277 17.67 -46.30 -1.05
C GLN A 277 18.20 -47.33 -0.06
N LEU A 278 19.46 -47.73 -0.19
CA LEU A 278 20.09 -48.79 0.59
C LEU A 278 21.45 -48.33 1.14
N PRO A 279 21.86 -48.81 2.32
CA PRO A 279 23.08 -48.35 2.99
C PRO A 279 24.35 -48.97 2.41
N THR A 280 24.26 -50.13 1.75
CA THR A 280 25.42 -50.86 1.21
C THR A 280 25.17 -51.42 -0.18
N GLU A 281 26.24 -51.54 -0.97
CA GLU A 281 26.19 -52.11 -2.32
C GLU A 281 25.70 -53.55 -2.33
N LYS A 282 26.13 -54.34 -1.34
CA LYS A 282 25.72 -55.74 -1.17
C LYS A 282 24.21 -55.88 -0.95
N GLU A 283 23.60 -54.96 -0.21
CA GLU A 283 22.14 -54.93 -0.02
C GLU A 283 21.43 -54.51 -1.30
N ALA A 284 21.96 -53.52 -2.01
CA ALA A 284 21.44 -53.10 -3.32
C ALA A 284 21.47 -54.23 -4.35
N ASP A 285 22.57 -54.96 -4.45
CA ASP A 285 22.68 -56.12 -5.34
C ASP A 285 21.68 -57.24 -4.98
N SER A 286 21.45 -57.47 -3.69
CA SER A 286 20.46 -58.43 -3.21
C SER A 286 19.03 -58.02 -3.60
N VAL A 287 18.72 -56.73 -3.46
CA VAL A 287 17.42 -56.16 -3.85
C VAL A 287 17.23 -56.23 -5.36
N VAL A 288 18.24 -55.89 -6.17
CA VAL A 288 18.17 -56.04 -7.65
C VAL A 288 17.91 -57.48 -8.06
N LYS A 289 18.59 -58.47 -7.45
CA LYS A 289 18.36 -59.90 -7.72
C LYS A 289 16.95 -60.34 -7.35
N SER A 290 16.42 -59.85 -6.22
CA SER A 290 15.06 -60.15 -5.76
C SER A 290 14.01 -59.55 -6.71
N LEU A 291 14.22 -58.32 -7.16
CA LEU A 291 13.39 -57.65 -8.16
C LEU A 291 13.42 -58.38 -9.51
N ALA A 292 14.59 -58.85 -9.95
CA ALA A 292 14.73 -59.67 -11.16
C ALA A 292 14.01 -61.03 -11.03
N GLY A 293 13.91 -61.57 -9.81
CA GLY A 293 13.13 -62.77 -9.48
C GLY A 293 11.62 -62.55 -9.33
N GLY A 294 11.12 -61.32 -9.54
CA GLY A 294 9.69 -60.99 -9.50
C GLY A 294 9.17 -60.50 -8.15
N ALA A 295 10.04 -60.15 -7.20
CA ALA A 295 9.61 -59.54 -5.93
C ALA A 295 8.93 -58.18 -6.17
N ASP A 296 7.93 -57.85 -5.33
CA ASP A 296 7.23 -56.57 -5.44
C ASP A 296 8.12 -55.40 -4.99
N PHE A 297 8.26 -54.39 -5.86
CA PHE A 297 9.11 -53.23 -5.58
C PHE A 297 8.61 -52.43 -4.39
N LYS A 298 7.30 -52.23 -4.24
CA LYS A 298 6.72 -51.42 -3.16
C LYS A 298 6.92 -52.09 -1.81
N GLN A 299 6.81 -53.42 -1.77
CA GLN A 299 7.13 -54.21 -0.58
C GLN A 299 8.61 -54.09 -0.20
N LEU A 300 9.52 -54.22 -1.17
CA LEU A 300 10.95 -54.07 -0.93
C LEU A 300 11.33 -52.64 -0.49
N VAL A 301 10.65 -51.60 -0.99
CA VAL A 301 10.80 -50.24 -0.46
C VAL A 301 10.46 -50.21 1.03
N ALA A 302 9.29 -50.73 1.41
CA ALA A 302 8.82 -50.68 2.80
C ALA A 302 9.74 -51.45 3.76
N GLU A 303 10.26 -52.60 3.32
CA GLU A 303 11.10 -53.48 4.13
C GLU A 303 12.57 -53.02 4.21
N LYS A 304 13.11 -52.47 3.13
CA LYS A 304 14.57 -52.30 2.97
C LYS A 304 15.01 -50.86 2.77
N SER A 305 14.13 -49.94 2.36
CA SER A 305 14.56 -48.57 2.06
C SER A 305 15.00 -47.82 3.33
N THR A 306 16.18 -47.20 3.26
CA THR A 306 16.72 -46.29 4.28
C THR A 306 16.19 -44.88 4.13
N ASP A 307 15.64 -44.52 2.97
CA ASP A 307 14.93 -43.25 2.80
C ASP A 307 13.50 -43.36 3.33
N LYS A 308 13.29 -42.89 4.56
CA LYS A 308 11.99 -42.93 5.25
C LYS A 308 10.95 -42.02 4.61
N PHE A 309 11.37 -41.00 3.86
CA PHE A 309 10.45 -40.06 3.22
C PHE A 309 9.75 -40.69 2.03
N SER A 310 10.48 -41.16 1.01
CA SER A 310 9.85 -41.85 -0.12
C SER A 310 9.24 -43.20 0.28
N ALA A 311 9.81 -43.90 1.27
CA ALA A 311 9.26 -45.18 1.72
C ALA A 311 7.84 -45.10 2.27
N ALA A 312 7.47 -43.96 2.89
CA ALA A 312 6.10 -43.72 3.33
C ALA A 312 5.08 -43.71 2.18
N ASN A 313 5.52 -43.40 0.95
CA ASN A 313 4.72 -43.43 -0.27
C ASN A 313 5.20 -44.53 -1.24
N HIS A 314 5.61 -45.68 -0.71
CA HIS A 314 6.05 -46.83 -1.50
C HIS A 314 7.19 -46.54 -2.51
N GLY A 315 8.01 -45.53 -2.22
CA GLY A 315 9.19 -45.14 -2.99
C GLY A 315 8.90 -44.09 -4.05
N ALA A 316 7.67 -43.61 -4.21
CA ALA A 316 7.29 -42.70 -5.29
C ALA A 316 7.95 -41.32 -5.16
N LEU A 317 8.48 -40.83 -6.28
CA LEU A 317 9.11 -39.51 -6.44
C LEU A 317 8.20 -38.51 -7.18
N GLY A 318 7.12 -38.99 -7.79
CA GLY A 318 6.18 -38.15 -8.54
C GLY A 318 6.49 -38.03 -10.03
N TRP A 319 5.71 -37.17 -10.71
CA TRP A 319 5.86 -36.86 -12.12
C TRP A 319 6.91 -35.77 -12.31
N MET A 320 7.87 -36.02 -13.20
CA MET A 320 8.94 -35.06 -13.52
C MET A 320 9.04 -34.87 -15.04
N GLU A 321 9.41 -33.65 -15.42
CA GLU A 321 9.78 -33.30 -16.79
C GLU A 321 11.27 -33.54 -16.99
N ALA A 322 11.71 -33.65 -18.24
CA ALA A 322 13.13 -33.91 -18.55
C ALA A 322 14.07 -32.85 -17.93
N THR A 323 13.63 -31.59 -17.88
CA THR A 323 14.39 -30.45 -17.33
C THR A 323 14.47 -30.44 -15.82
N SER A 324 13.48 -31.03 -15.12
CA SER A 324 13.44 -31.10 -13.65
C SER A 324 13.89 -32.45 -13.07
N THR A 325 14.25 -33.41 -13.93
CA THR A 325 14.68 -34.75 -13.50
C THR A 325 16.12 -34.71 -12.97
N PRO A 326 16.38 -35.15 -11.72
CA PRO A 326 17.74 -35.24 -11.15
C PRO A 326 18.71 -36.07 -12.00
N SER A 327 20.00 -35.72 -11.98
CA SER A 327 21.03 -36.33 -12.82
C SER A 327 21.24 -37.82 -12.52
N GLU A 328 21.04 -38.24 -11.28
CA GLU A 328 21.11 -39.65 -10.87
C GLU A 328 19.99 -40.49 -11.53
N ILE A 329 18.80 -39.92 -11.72
CA ILE A 329 17.68 -40.58 -12.40
C ILE A 329 17.89 -40.59 -13.92
N ILE A 330 18.50 -39.54 -14.47
CA ILE A 330 18.91 -39.51 -15.88
C ILE A 330 19.95 -40.60 -16.14
N ALA A 331 20.95 -40.75 -15.25
CA ALA A 331 21.98 -41.79 -15.34
C ALA A 331 21.41 -43.22 -15.26
N ALA A 332 20.24 -43.39 -14.63
CA ALA A 332 19.51 -44.67 -14.59
C ALA A 332 19.02 -45.16 -15.97
N ASN A 333 18.97 -44.26 -16.96
CA ASN A 333 18.61 -44.53 -18.36
C ASN A 333 17.31 -45.36 -18.53
N LEU A 334 16.28 -44.98 -17.78
CA LEU A 334 14.98 -45.66 -17.79
C LEU A 334 14.09 -45.13 -18.92
N THR A 335 13.62 -46.05 -19.77
CA THR A 335 12.88 -45.76 -21.00
C THR A 335 11.55 -46.49 -21.10
N LYS A 336 11.35 -47.59 -20.37
CA LYS A 336 10.12 -48.38 -20.41
C LYS A 336 9.39 -48.39 -19.07
N LYS A 337 8.06 -48.37 -19.12
CA LYS A 337 7.20 -48.56 -17.94
C LYS A 337 7.55 -49.89 -17.25
N GLY A 338 7.76 -49.82 -15.95
CA GLY A 338 8.20 -50.94 -15.10
C GLY A 338 9.70 -51.22 -15.12
N GLN A 339 10.51 -50.51 -15.92
CA GLN A 339 11.95 -50.74 -15.98
C GLN A 339 12.63 -50.32 -14.66
N ILE A 340 13.55 -51.16 -14.21
CA ILE A 340 14.34 -50.98 -12.99
C ILE A 340 15.79 -50.66 -13.40
N SER A 341 16.44 -49.74 -12.70
CA SER A 341 17.81 -49.33 -12.97
C SER A 341 18.84 -50.33 -12.43
N ALA A 342 20.08 -50.20 -12.88
CA ALA A 342 21.21 -50.72 -12.12
C ALA A 342 21.33 -49.98 -10.77
N VAL A 343 22.16 -50.50 -9.86
CA VAL A 343 22.49 -49.81 -8.61
C VAL A 343 23.27 -48.55 -8.92
N ILE A 344 22.79 -47.41 -8.42
CA ILE A 344 23.43 -46.09 -8.59
C ILE A 344 23.98 -45.64 -7.24
N LYS A 345 25.29 -45.41 -7.17
CA LYS A 345 25.92 -44.87 -5.97
C LYS A 345 25.62 -43.37 -5.85
N SER A 346 25.01 -42.95 -4.74
CA SER A 346 24.74 -41.55 -4.41
C SER A 346 25.29 -41.23 -3.02
N ALA A 347 26.34 -40.42 -2.98
CA ALA A 347 27.12 -40.13 -1.77
C ALA A 347 27.54 -41.41 -1.01
N SER A 348 27.00 -41.64 0.20
CA SER A 348 27.25 -42.82 1.03
C SER A 348 26.20 -43.93 0.88
N ASN A 349 25.22 -43.76 0.00
CA ASN A 349 24.10 -44.69 -0.21
C ASN A 349 24.08 -45.26 -1.63
N TYR A 350 23.22 -46.25 -1.84
CA TYR A 350 23.00 -46.94 -3.10
C TYR A 350 21.51 -46.88 -3.45
N ILE A 351 21.18 -46.41 -4.64
CA ILE A 351 19.81 -46.14 -5.06
C ILE A 351 19.45 -47.00 -6.27
N ILE A 352 18.25 -47.57 -6.26
CA ILE A 352 17.65 -48.27 -7.39
C ILE A 352 16.39 -47.50 -7.78
N PHE A 353 16.31 -47.03 -9.02
CA PHE A 353 15.14 -46.34 -9.55
C PHE A 353 14.26 -47.29 -10.37
N ARG A 354 12.96 -47.00 -10.40
CA ARG A 354 11.98 -47.61 -11.30
C ARG A 354 11.20 -46.53 -12.02
N LEU A 355 10.94 -46.75 -13.31
CA LEU A 355 10.05 -45.89 -14.10
C LEU A 355 8.64 -46.47 -14.04
N ASP A 356 7.76 -45.85 -13.27
CA ASP A 356 6.42 -46.36 -13.02
C ASP A 356 5.44 -46.05 -14.15
N ASP A 357 5.58 -44.89 -14.80
CA ASP A 357 4.69 -44.50 -15.91
C ASP A 357 5.27 -43.39 -16.80
N ILE A 358 4.70 -43.22 -17.99
CA ILE A 358 5.11 -42.22 -18.98
C ILE A 358 3.87 -41.52 -19.53
N LYS A 359 3.82 -40.19 -19.41
CA LYS A 359 2.90 -39.32 -20.13
C LYS A 359 3.63 -38.73 -21.33
N PRO A 360 3.19 -39.00 -22.57
CA PRO A 360 3.82 -38.45 -23.76
C PRO A 360 3.63 -36.93 -23.82
N GLU A 361 4.51 -36.28 -24.58
CA GLU A 361 4.36 -34.88 -24.96
C GLU A 361 3.07 -34.69 -25.77
N VAL A 362 2.34 -33.62 -25.49
CA VAL A 362 1.12 -33.27 -26.22
C VAL A 362 1.21 -31.84 -26.73
N VAL A 363 1.23 -31.69 -28.05
CA VAL A 363 1.19 -30.40 -28.72
C VAL A 363 -0.26 -30.05 -29.04
N LYS A 364 -0.77 -28.92 -28.54
CA LYS A 364 -2.11 -28.44 -28.90
C LYS A 364 -2.14 -28.11 -30.39
N PRO A 365 -3.05 -28.68 -31.20
CA PRO A 365 -3.06 -28.45 -32.64
C PRO A 365 -3.42 -27.00 -32.96
N PHE A 366 -2.80 -26.44 -34.01
CA PHE A 366 -3.01 -25.06 -34.47
C PHE A 366 -4.49 -24.64 -34.50
N GLN A 367 -5.37 -25.51 -35.01
CA GLN A 367 -6.80 -25.20 -35.11
C GLN A 367 -7.49 -24.96 -33.75
N SER A 368 -7.03 -25.61 -32.68
CA SER A 368 -7.59 -25.42 -31.33
C SER A 368 -7.17 -24.10 -30.68
N VAL A 369 -6.03 -23.53 -31.09
CA VAL A 369 -5.45 -22.30 -30.52
C VAL A 369 -5.51 -21.12 -31.49
N LYS A 370 -6.01 -21.31 -32.73
CA LYS A 370 -6.05 -20.28 -33.78
C LYS A 370 -6.74 -18.99 -33.32
N THR A 371 -7.87 -19.10 -32.63
CA THR A 371 -8.63 -17.93 -32.15
C THR A 371 -7.90 -17.17 -31.04
N GLU A 372 -7.23 -17.89 -30.14
CA GLU A 372 -6.41 -17.32 -29.08
C GLU A 372 -5.25 -16.53 -29.67
N ILE A 373 -4.49 -17.16 -30.58
CA ILE A 373 -3.37 -16.54 -31.31
C ILE A 373 -3.84 -15.31 -32.11
N ALA A 374 -4.99 -15.40 -32.78
CA ALA A 374 -5.55 -14.28 -33.51
C ALA A 374 -5.89 -13.11 -32.60
N ASN A 375 -6.45 -13.35 -31.41
CA ASN A 375 -6.73 -12.30 -30.44
C ASN A 375 -5.46 -11.65 -29.88
N THR A 376 -4.44 -12.45 -29.58
CA THR A 376 -3.14 -11.95 -29.11
C THR A 376 -2.48 -11.05 -30.16
N LEU A 377 -2.37 -11.54 -31.40
CA LEU A 377 -1.77 -10.76 -32.50
C LEU A 377 -2.61 -9.53 -32.86
N LYS A 378 -3.94 -9.61 -32.79
CA LYS A 378 -4.82 -8.45 -33.03
C LYS A 378 -4.59 -7.38 -31.96
N ASN A 379 -4.40 -7.77 -30.69
CA ASN A 379 -4.07 -6.86 -29.61
C ASN A 379 -2.68 -6.22 -29.77
N GLU A 380 -1.65 -7.03 -30.02
CA GLU A 380 -0.29 -6.52 -30.22
C GLU A 380 -0.22 -5.53 -31.38
N LYS A 381 -0.87 -5.86 -32.51
CA LYS A 381 -0.97 -4.94 -33.65
C LYS A 381 -1.75 -3.67 -33.32
N ALA A 382 -2.86 -3.77 -32.58
CA ALA A 382 -3.65 -2.60 -32.19
C ALA A 382 -2.85 -1.64 -31.30
N ILE A 383 -2.07 -2.17 -30.36
CA ILE A 383 -1.18 -1.40 -29.49
C ILE A 383 -0.07 -0.72 -30.31
N ASN A 384 0.57 -1.45 -31.23
CA ASN A 384 1.59 -0.88 -32.11
C ASN A 384 1.02 0.21 -33.05
N ALA A 385 -0.18 -0.01 -33.59
CA ALA A 385 -0.89 0.97 -34.39
C ALA A 385 -1.25 2.22 -33.57
N PHE A 386 -1.69 2.04 -32.32
CA PHE A 386 -1.97 3.12 -31.39
C PHE A 386 -0.72 3.95 -31.10
N TYR A 387 0.44 3.36 -30.79
CA TYR A 387 1.68 4.11 -30.60
C TYR A 387 2.12 4.87 -31.87
N SER A 388 1.95 4.26 -33.05
CA SER A 388 2.24 4.92 -34.32
C SER A 388 1.31 6.11 -34.57
N LEU A 389 0.03 5.96 -34.20
CA LEU A 389 -0.98 7.00 -34.30
C LEU A 389 -0.69 8.16 -33.35
N GLN A 390 -0.22 7.87 -32.12
CA GLN A 390 0.23 8.89 -31.17
C GLN A 390 1.39 9.72 -31.73
N GLN A 391 2.41 9.08 -32.28
CA GLN A 391 3.54 9.78 -32.89
C GLN A 391 3.11 10.64 -34.08
N THR A 392 2.17 10.14 -34.89
CA THR A 392 1.59 10.86 -36.02
C THR A 392 0.81 12.08 -35.55
N ALA A 393 -0.06 11.91 -34.55
CA ALA A 393 -0.83 13.00 -33.95
C ALA A 393 0.07 14.06 -33.33
N SER A 394 1.09 13.64 -32.57
CA SER A 394 2.06 14.53 -31.93
C SER A 394 2.79 15.39 -32.95
N ARG A 395 3.35 14.77 -34.01
CA ARG A 395 4.09 15.51 -35.04
C ARG A 395 3.20 16.50 -35.76
N ALA A 396 2.02 16.05 -36.20
CA ALA A 396 1.08 16.92 -36.91
C ALA A 396 0.55 18.06 -36.05
N ALA A 397 0.32 17.83 -34.74
CA ALA A 397 -0.09 18.88 -33.81
C ALA A 397 1.02 19.88 -33.47
N MET A 398 2.30 19.46 -33.54
CA MET A 398 3.45 20.35 -33.41
C MET A 398 3.70 21.17 -34.69
N ASP A 399 3.43 20.59 -35.86
CA ASP A 399 3.63 21.25 -37.16
C ASP A 399 2.60 22.37 -37.43
N ASP A 400 1.38 22.25 -36.90
CA ASP A 400 0.32 23.27 -36.95
C ASP A 400 -0.14 23.62 -35.54
N ASN A 401 0.37 24.72 -35.01
CA ASN A 401 0.01 25.20 -33.68
C ASN A 401 -1.20 26.14 -33.68
N GLU A 402 -1.81 26.42 -34.82
CA GLU A 402 -2.99 27.30 -34.92
C GLU A 402 -4.28 26.54 -34.67
N SER A 403 -4.30 25.22 -34.95
CA SER A 403 -5.47 24.37 -34.80
C SER A 403 -5.11 22.90 -34.60
N LEU A 404 -6.11 22.03 -34.38
CA LEU A 404 -5.94 20.57 -34.43
C LEU A 404 -6.12 19.99 -35.84
N THR A 405 -6.32 20.83 -36.87
CA THR A 405 -6.69 20.37 -38.23
C THR A 405 -5.62 19.50 -38.88
N ALA A 406 -4.34 19.82 -38.71
CA ALA A 406 -3.27 18.98 -39.23
C ALA A 406 -3.28 17.58 -38.59
N ALA A 407 -3.46 17.51 -37.27
CA ALA A 407 -3.58 16.25 -36.54
C ALA A 407 -4.85 15.48 -36.96
N GLU A 408 -5.98 16.14 -37.21
CA GLU A 408 -7.18 15.48 -37.76
C GLU A 408 -6.91 14.82 -39.11
N LYS A 409 -6.23 15.54 -40.03
CA LYS A 409 -5.92 15.03 -41.37
C LYS A 409 -4.92 13.88 -41.31
N ALA A 410 -3.92 13.97 -40.44
CA ALA A 410 -2.87 12.97 -40.31
C ALA A 410 -3.36 11.69 -39.63
N THR A 411 -4.28 11.80 -38.65
CA THR A 411 -4.82 10.66 -37.90
C THR A 411 -6.12 10.11 -38.48
N GLY A 412 -6.85 10.91 -39.26
CA GLY A 412 -8.22 10.61 -39.69
C GLY A 412 -9.28 10.79 -38.61
N ILE A 413 -8.91 11.29 -37.41
CA ILE A 413 -9.82 11.44 -36.27
C ILE A 413 -10.25 12.91 -36.16
N LYS A 414 -11.55 13.14 -36.00
CA LYS A 414 -12.10 14.49 -35.81
C LYS A 414 -11.95 14.98 -34.38
N ALA A 415 -11.58 16.23 -34.23
CA ALA A 415 -11.51 16.90 -32.95
C ALA A 415 -12.92 17.18 -32.42
N VAL A 416 -13.08 17.06 -31.11
CA VAL A 416 -14.34 17.33 -30.40
C VAL A 416 -14.14 18.54 -29.52
N THR A 417 -15.04 19.53 -29.62
CA THR A 417 -15.03 20.73 -28.79
C THR A 417 -16.01 20.61 -27.62
N THR A 418 -15.57 20.97 -26.43
CA THR A 418 -16.37 20.89 -25.21
C THR A 418 -17.24 22.13 -24.97
N GLY A 419 -18.22 21.99 -24.06
CA GLY A 419 -18.81 23.13 -23.34
C GLY A 419 -17.81 23.79 -22.37
N TRP A 420 -18.28 24.78 -21.60
CA TRP A 420 -17.48 25.37 -20.50
C TRP A 420 -17.38 24.40 -19.34
N PHE A 421 -16.18 24.19 -18.82
CA PHE A 421 -15.94 23.40 -17.62
C PHE A 421 -14.80 23.99 -16.78
N SER A 422 -14.77 23.64 -15.49
CA SER A 422 -13.68 23.95 -14.57
C SER A 422 -12.95 22.66 -14.18
N ARG A 423 -11.84 22.79 -13.45
CA ARG A 423 -11.08 21.64 -12.91
C ARG A 423 -11.92 20.67 -12.08
N ASN A 424 -13.02 21.14 -11.48
CA ASN A 424 -13.87 20.32 -10.62
C ASN A 424 -15.07 19.68 -11.36
N ASN A 425 -15.21 19.93 -12.67
CA ASN A 425 -16.36 19.45 -13.43
C ASN A 425 -15.98 19.09 -14.88
N LEU A 426 -14.97 18.24 -15.05
CA LEU A 426 -14.54 17.82 -16.39
C LEU A 426 -15.63 17.02 -17.13
N PRO A 427 -15.77 17.19 -18.45
CA PRO A 427 -16.58 16.30 -19.29
C PRO A 427 -16.12 14.85 -19.19
N GLU A 428 -17.07 13.92 -19.19
CA GLU A 428 -16.82 12.49 -18.97
C GLU A 428 -15.72 11.89 -19.86
N GLU A 429 -15.71 12.21 -21.15
CA GLU A 429 -14.75 11.68 -22.13
C GLU A 429 -13.29 12.09 -21.86
N ILE A 430 -13.07 13.18 -21.13
CA ILE A 430 -11.74 13.72 -20.81
C ILE A 430 -11.48 13.78 -19.30
N ARG A 431 -12.29 13.08 -18.50
CA ARG A 431 -12.23 13.09 -17.03
C ARG A 431 -11.07 12.24 -16.52
N PHE A 432 -9.86 12.75 -16.71
CA PHE A 432 -8.60 12.19 -16.23
C PHE A 432 -7.78 13.29 -15.56
N ASP A 433 -7.18 13.00 -14.41
CA ASP A 433 -6.42 14.00 -13.64
C ASP A 433 -5.25 14.57 -14.45
N LYS A 434 -4.55 13.73 -15.21
CA LYS A 434 -3.45 14.17 -16.08
C LYS A 434 -3.93 15.11 -17.19
N VAL A 435 -5.15 14.91 -17.69
CA VAL A 435 -5.77 15.83 -18.65
C VAL A 435 -6.13 17.15 -17.97
N ALA A 436 -6.75 17.09 -16.79
CA ALA A 436 -7.05 18.28 -15.99
C ALA A 436 -5.79 19.10 -15.70
N ASP A 437 -4.72 18.45 -15.24
CA ASP A 437 -3.45 19.10 -14.93
C ASP A 437 -2.80 19.71 -16.17
N THR A 438 -2.84 19.04 -17.32
CA THR A 438 -2.30 19.62 -18.55
C THR A 438 -3.07 20.88 -18.98
N ILE A 439 -4.38 20.91 -18.76
CA ILE A 439 -5.24 22.06 -19.11
C ILE A 439 -5.05 23.23 -18.14
N PHE A 440 -5.11 22.98 -16.83
CA PHE A 440 -5.18 24.03 -15.79
C PHE A 440 -3.82 24.36 -15.15
N ASN A 441 -2.89 23.41 -15.10
CA ASN A 441 -1.56 23.57 -14.48
C ASN A 441 -0.41 23.51 -15.50
N GLY A 442 -0.72 23.24 -16.78
CA GLY A 442 0.25 23.19 -17.86
C GLY A 442 0.43 24.54 -18.56
N ASN A 443 0.97 24.48 -19.78
CA ASN A 443 1.29 25.67 -20.57
C ASN A 443 0.19 26.02 -21.59
N LEU A 444 -1.00 25.40 -21.50
CA LEU A 444 -2.11 25.66 -22.42
C LEU A 444 -2.87 26.97 -22.10
N VAL A 445 -2.73 27.45 -20.88
CA VAL A 445 -3.29 28.71 -20.39
C VAL A 445 -2.19 29.48 -19.66
N ASP A 446 -2.12 30.79 -19.87
CA ASP A 446 -1.29 31.70 -19.12
C ASP A 446 -2.12 32.85 -18.51
N LYS A 447 -1.44 33.83 -17.91
CA LYS A 447 -2.07 35.01 -17.29
C LYS A 447 -2.93 35.86 -18.25
N ASN A 448 -2.78 35.70 -19.56
CA ASN A 448 -3.51 36.44 -20.59
C ASN A 448 -4.61 35.58 -21.25
N GLY A 449 -4.73 34.29 -20.90
CA GLY A 449 -5.73 33.37 -21.45
C GLY A 449 -5.10 32.17 -22.15
N PRO A 450 -5.76 31.57 -23.16
CA PRO A 450 -5.20 30.43 -23.87
C PRO A 450 -3.90 30.84 -24.56
N THR A 451 -2.84 30.05 -24.42
CA THR A 451 -1.56 30.30 -25.11
C THR A 451 -1.64 30.03 -26.60
N GLY A 452 -2.74 29.40 -27.04
CA GLY A 452 -2.97 29.04 -28.43
C GLY A 452 -2.04 27.93 -28.90
N ILE A 453 -1.46 27.14 -27.98
CA ILE A 453 -0.67 25.97 -28.33
C ILE A 453 -1.52 24.69 -28.25
N ASN A 454 -1.12 23.67 -29.02
CA ASN A 454 -1.59 22.31 -28.82
C ASN A 454 -0.79 21.64 -27.70
N SER A 455 -1.41 20.74 -26.95
CA SER A 455 -0.70 19.94 -25.95
C SER A 455 0.21 18.92 -26.62
N ASP A 456 1.24 18.50 -25.90
CA ASP A 456 1.86 17.20 -26.15
C ASP A 456 0.82 16.07 -26.01
N VAL A 457 1.15 14.87 -26.49
CA VAL A 457 0.28 13.71 -26.34
C VAL A 457 0.16 13.33 -24.86
N ILE A 458 -1.06 13.44 -24.33
CA ILE A 458 -1.39 13.12 -22.94
C ILE A 458 -1.80 11.66 -22.87
N ASN A 459 -0.87 10.79 -22.49
CA ASN A 459 -1.14 9.36 -22.25
C ASN A 459 -1.91 9.14 -20.94
N VAL A 460 -3.06 8.46 -21.00
CA VAL A 460 -3.88 8.07 -19.85
C VAL A 460 -4.24 6.58 -19.93
N ASP A 461 -4.31 5.89 -18.79
CA ASP A 461 -4.69 4.47 -18.66
C ASP A 461 -3.90 3.45 -19.52
N GLY A 462 -2.81 3.87 -20.18
CA GLY A 462 -1.95 3.04 -21.02
C GLY A 462 -2.50 2.71 -22.42
N ASP A 463 -3.81 2.82 -22.62
CA ASP A 463 -4.51 2.48 -23.87
C ASP A 463 -5.20 3.68 -24.55
N ARG A 464 -5.17 4.86 -23.92
CA ARG A 464 -5.80 6.08 -24.42
C ARG A 464 -4.83 7.26 -24.37
N ALA A 465 -5.00 8.18 -25.32
CA ALA A 465 -4.26 9.42 -25.31
C ALA A 465 -5.04 10.58 -25.91
N PHE A 466 -4.68 11.79 -25.50
CA PHE A 466 -5.34 13.01 -25.94
C PHE A 466 -4.33 14.02 -26.48
N VAL A 467 -4.70 14.72 -27.54
CA VAL A 467 -4.07 15.98 -27.94
C VAL A 467 -5.13 17.06 -27.78
N ILE A 468 -4.84 18.09 -26.99
CA ILE A 468 -5.81 19.07 -26.52
C ILE A 468 -5.35 20.48 -26.90
N ARG A 469 -6.31 21.33 -27.26
CA ARG A 469 -6.12 22.76 -27.46
C ARG A 469 -7.16 23.52 -26.64
N VAL A 470 -6.73 24.53 -25.89
CA VAL A 470 -7.67 25.43 -25.21
C VAL A 470 -8.17 26.48 -26.20
N GLU A 471 -9.48 26.50 -26.43
CA GLU A 471 -10.13 27.42 -27.37
C GLU A 471 -10.50 28.74 -26.69
N LYS A 472 -11.03 28.65 -25.47
CA LYS A 472 -11.45 29.81 -24.69
C LYS A 472 -11.16 29.60 -23.21
N TYR A 473 -10.87 30.70 -22.53
CA TYR A 473 -10.58 30.74 -21.11
C TYR A 473 -11.40 31.84 -20.45
N LYS A 474 -11.90 31.56 -19.25
CA LYS A 474 -12.49 32.52 -18.32
C LYS A 474 -11.65 32.48 -17.05
N PRO A 475 -10.97 33.58 -16.68
CA PRO A 475 -10.17 33.61 -15.48
C PRO A 475 -11.03 33.44 -14.23
N GLN A 476 -10.38 32.97 -13.18
CA GLN A 476 -10.94 33.03 -11.84
C GLN A 476 -11.24 34.50 -11.48
N VAL A 477 -12.48 34.77 -11.08
CA VAL A 477 -12.92 36.14 -10.76
C VAL A 477 -13.89 36.13 -9.59
N THR A 478 -13.75 37.12 -8.71
CA THR A 478 -14.75 37.37 -7.65
C THR A 478 -16.06 37.78 -8.30
N GLN A 479 -17.12 37.01 -8.07
CA GLN A 479 -18.44 37.31 -8.59
C GLN A 479 -18.92 38.67 -8.04
N PRO A 480 -19.41 39.58 -8.90
CA PRO A 480 -19.97 40.85 -8.47
C PRO A 480 -21.04 40.67 -7.39
N PHE A 481 -21.11 41.61 -6.44
CA PHE A 481 -22.08 41.56 -5.34
C PHE A 481 -23.52 41.39 -5.83
N ASP A 482 -23.91 42.04 -6.92
CA ASP A 482 -25.26 41.95 -7.48
C ASP A 482 -25.61 40.52 -7.93
N ASP A 483 -24.63 39.77 -8.47
CA ASP A 483 -24.82 38.40 -8.93
C ASP A 483 -24.97 37.42 -7.75
N VAL A 484 -24.28 37.69 -6.62
CA VAL A 484 -24.32 36.84 -5.41
C VAL A 484 -25.24 37.37 -4.32
N LYS A 485 -25.95 38.48 -4.53
CA LYS A 485 -26.72 39.17 -3.48
C LYS A 485 -27.71 38.25 -2.77
N LYS A 486 -28.40 37.38 -3.52
CA LYS A 486 -29.35 36.41 -2.96
C LYS A 486 -28.66 35.36 -2.09
N THR A 487 -27.52 34.83 -2.54
CA THR A 487 -26.70 33.86 -1.79
C THR A 487 -26.15 34.49 -0.51
N VAL A 488 -25.61 35.71 -0.61
CA VAL A 488 -25.15 36.51 0.53
C VAL A 488 -26.28 36.71 1.54
N ALA A 489 -27.49 37.05 1.08
CA ALA A 489 -28.64 37.22 1.96
C ALA A 489 -28.98 35.96 2.75
N GLU A 490 -28.97 34.79 2.11
CA GLU A 490 -29.23 33.53 2.81
C GLU A 490 -28.10 33.17 3.80
N LEU A 491 -26.83 33.43 3.46
CA LEU A 491 -25.71 33.23 4.37
C LEU A 491 -25.76 34.17 5.58
N VAL A 492 -26.10 35.45 5.38
CA VAL A 492 -26.25 36.42 6.47
C VAL A 492 -27.41 36.02 7.38
N LYS A 493 -28.57 35.63 6.82
CA LYS A 493 -29.69 35.10 7.62
C LYS A 493 -29.27 33.86 8.41
N LEU A 494 -28.58 32.92 7.78
CA LEU A 494 -28.08 31.71 8.45
C LEU A 494 -27.16 32.05 9.62
N ASN A 495 -26.24 33.01 9.44
CA ASN A 495 -25.32 33.44 10.50
C ASN A 495 -26.06 34.12 11.67
N LYS A 496 -27.03 34.99 11.38
CA LYS A 496 -27.86 35.63 12.41
C LYS A 496 -28.69 34.60 13.16
N ALA A 497 -29.34 33.69 12.43
CA ALA A 497 -30.13 32.60 12.99
C ALA A 497 -29.30 31.68 13.89
N THR A 498 -28.09 31.33 13.46
CA THR A 498 -27.17 30.50 14.25
C THR A 498 -26.82 31.19 15.57
N LYS A 499 -26.44 32.47 15.53
CA LYS A 499 -26.12 33.24 16.74
C LYS A 499 -27.31 33.38 17.68
N GLU A 500 -28.50 33.66 17.16
CA GLU A 500 -29.71 33.79 17.96
C GLU A 500 -30.12 32.46 18.60
N MET A 501 -30.13 31.38 17.82
CA MET A 501 -30.45 30.03 18.28
C MET A 501 -29.48 29.57 19.38
N GLU A 502 -28.18 29.81 19.22
CA GLU A 502 -27.16 29.48 20.23
C GLU A 502 -27.34 30.30 21.51
N ALA A 503 -27.61 31.61 21.39
CA ALA A 503 -27.87 32.46 22.55
C ALA A 503 -29.13 32.02 23.31
N GLU A 504 -30.21 31.69 22.60
CA GLU A 504 -31.44 31.19 23.21
C GLU A 504 -31.25 29.80 23.83
N GLY A 505 -30.54 28.92 23.14
CA GLY A 505 -30.14 27.61 23.64
C GLY A 505 -29.35 27.67 24.95
N ASN A 506 -28.38 28.58 25.04
CA ASN A 506 -27.59 28.79 26.25
C ASN A 506 -28.45 29.30 27.44
N LYS A 507 -29.42 30.17 27.17
CA LYS A 507 -30.39 30.61 28.18
C LYS A 507 -31.27 29.45 28.65
N LEU A 508 -31.80 28.66 27.72
CA LEU A 508 -32.63 27.48 28.01
C LEU A 508 -31.84 26.45 28.82
N LEU A 509 -30.60 26.15 28.44
CA LEU A 509 -29.73 25.24 29.16
C LEU A 509 -29.47 25.70 30.60
N THR A 510 -29.26 27.01 30.78
CA THR A 510 -29.08 27.61 32.12
C THR A 510 -30.36 27.49 32.95
N ALA A 511 -31.53 27.79 32.36
CA ALA A 511 -32.81 27.67 33.03
C ALA A 511 -33.18 26.22 33.38
N LEU A 512 -32.84 25.25 32.51
CA LEU A 512 -33.04 23.81 32.77
C LEU A 512 -32.22 23.35 33.97
N LYS A 513 -30.95 23.77 34.06
CA LYS A 513 -30.08 23.49 35.21
C LYS A 513 -30.58 24.11 36.52
N GLN A 514 -31.42 25.16 36.44
CA GLN A 514 -32.05 25.82 37.59
C GLN A 514 -33.48 25.31 37.88
N GLY A 515 -33.99 24.34 37.12
CA GLY A 515 -35.34 23.78 37.29
C GLY A 515 -36.48 24.61 36.69
N ALA A 516 -36.19 25.71 35.98
CA ALA A 516 -37.20 26.57 35.34
C ALA A 516 -37.30 26.37 33.81
N GLY A 517 -36.50 25.47 33.24
CA GLY A 517 -36.29 25.38 31.80
C GLY A 517 -37.40 24.72 30.98
N GLU A 518 -38.18 23.78 31.53
CA GLU A 518 -39.28 23.14 30.77
C GLU A 518 -40.39 24.14 30.42
N ALA A 519 -40.75 25.02 31.36
CA ALA A 519 -41.68 26.12 31.09
C ALA A 519 -41.13 27.12 30.05
N ALA A 520 -39.81 27.32 30.02
CA ALA A 520 -39.16 28.17 29.02
C ALA A 520 -39.18 27.54 27.63
N LEU A 521 -38.92 26.22 27.53
CA LEU A 521 -39.07 25.46 26.29
C LEU A 521 -40.50 25.49 25.75
N ALA A 522 -41.49 25.26 26.63
CA ALA A 522 -42.90 25.24 26.25
C ALA A 522 -43.39 26.60 25.70
N LYS A 523 -42.87 27.72 26.20
CA LYS A 523 -43.15 29.07 25.65
C LYS A 523 -42.68 29.22 24.20
N LEU A 524 -41.68 28.45 23.78
CA LEU A 524 -41.18 28.40 22.40
C LEU A 524 -41.90 27.33 21.56
N GLY A 525 -42.89 26.62 22.13
CA GLY A 525 -43.56 25.50 21.49
C GLY A 525 -42.69 24.24 21.36
N ILE A 526 -41.62 24.15 22.16
CA ILE A 526 -40.69 23.02 22.15
C ILE A 526 -40.93 22.19 23.41
N ASN A 527 -40.99 20.87 23.26
CA ASN A 527 -41.04 19.93 24.38
C ASN A 527 -39.94 18.87 24.19
N PHE A 528 -39.52 18.25 25.29
CA PHE A 528 -38.73 17.03 25.22
C PHE A 528 -39.56 15.92 24.55
N GLY A 529 -38.93 15.18 23.64
CA GLY A 529 -39.51 13.96 23.10
C GLY A 529 -39.54 12.82 24.13
N ASP A 530 -39.96 11.64 23.67
CA ASP A 530 -39.95 10.43 24.49
C ASP A 530 -38.53 10.03 24.90
N ALA A 531 -38.45 9.32 26.04
CA ALA A 531 -37.18 8.78 26.52
C ALA A 531 -36.67 7.70 25.57
N LYS A 532 -35.36 7.74 25.28
CA LYS A 532 -34.66 6.78 24.43
C LYS A 532 -33.44 6.24 25.16
N ILE A 533 -33.17 4.95 24.98
CA ILE A 533 -31.94 4.32 25.46
C ILE A 533 -30.90 4.43 24.34
N ILE A 534 -29.74 4.98 24.67
CA ILE A 534 -28.62 5.17 23.76
C ILE A 534 -27.44 4.32 24.24
N GLU A 535 -26.83 3.60 23.30
CA GLU A 535 -25.69 2.72 23.55
C GLU A 535 -24.39 3.31 23.02
N ARG A 536 -23.26 2.94 23.63
CA ARG A 536 -21.95 3.56 23.28
C ARG A 536 -21.50 3.28 21.85
N PHE A 537 -21.94 2.17 21.27
CA PHE A 537 -21.55 1.74 19.92
C PHE A 537 -22.70 1.82 18.92
N GLU A 538 -23.73 2.61 19.21
CA GLU A 538 -24.80 2.88 18.26
C GLU A 538 -24.26 3.65 17.05
N GLN A 539 -24.41 3.09 15.84
CA GLN A 539 -23.83 3.66 14.63
C GLN A 539 -24.68 4.82 14.08
N ASN A 540 -24.02 5.80 13.48
CA ASN A 540 -24.61 6.89 12.69
C ASN A 540 -25.43 7.94 13.46
N ASP A 541 -25.24 8.07 14.78
CA ASP A 541 -25.81 9.17 15.55
C ASP A 541 -24.70 10.08 16.13
N VAL A 542 -24.67 11.31 15.63
CA VAL A 542 -23.73 12.37 16.06
C VAL A 542 -23.93 12.80 17.52
N LEU A 543 -25.03 12.40 18.15
CA LEU A 543 -25.34 12.70 19.54
C LEU A 543 -24.71 11.71 20.54
N VAL A 544 -24.29 10.52 20.12
CA VAL A 544 -23.78 9.46 21.01
C VAL A 544 -22.59 9.95 21.84
N GLU A 545 -21.54 10.45 21.18
CA GLU A 545 -20.33 10.90 21.87
C GLU A 545 -20.62 12.03 22.90
N PRO A 546 -21.33 13.13 22.53
CA PRO A 546 -21.79 14.12 23.50
C PRO A 546 -22.59 13.53 24.67
N ILE A 547 -23.53 12.61 24.41
CA ILE A 547 -24.35 11.96 25.45
C ILE A 547 -23.47 11.22 26.44
N PHE A 548 -22.45 10.48 25.97
CA PHE A 548 -21.56 9.70 26.83
C PHE A 548 -20.50 10.53 27.58
N GLN A 549 -20.24 11.77 27.15
CA GLN A 549 -19.41 12.74 27.88
C GLN A 549 -20.18 13.48 29.00
N MET A 550 -21.52 13.42 29.01
CA MET A 550 -22.31 14.09 30.04
C MET A 550 -22.03 13.53 31.45
N PRO A 551 -22.06 14.39 32.49
CA PRO A 551 -21.97 13.94 33.87
C PRO A 551 -23.13 13.02 34.24
N ILE A 552 -22.84 11.99 35.04
CA ILE A 552 -23.85 11.04 35.54
C ILE A 552 -24.85 11.80 36.45
N PRO A 553 -26.18 11.64 36.25
CA PRO A 553 -27.20 12.19 37.14
C PRO A 553 -27.01 11.79 38.60
N LYS A 554 -27.17 12.75 39.53
CA LYS A 554 -27.14 12.51 40.99
C LYS A 554 -28.55 12.60 41.56
N GLU A 555 -28.91 11.72 42.50
CA GLU A 555 -30.15 11.81 43.29
C GLU A 555 -31.42 12.01 42.43
N ASN A 556 -31.51 11.32 41.28
CA ASN A 556 -32.59 11.44 40.29
C ASN A 556 -32.77 12.86 39.68
N THR A 557 -31.75 13.72 39.78
CA THR A 557 -31.74 15.03 39.09
C THR A 557 -31.11 14.86 37.70
N PRO A 558 -31.86 15.09 36.61
CA PRO A 558 -31.31 14.98 35.26
C PRO A 558 -30.14 15.94 35.03
N THR A 559 -29.18 15.52 34.20
CA THR A 559 -28.13 16.42 33.71
C THR A 559 -28.47 16.91 32.31
N TYR A 560 -28.09 18.15 32.01
CA TYR A 560 -28.42 18.79 30.74
C TYR A 560 -27.17 19.20 29.98
N PHE A 561 -27.19 18.97 28.68
CA PHE A 561 -26.17 19.39 27.74
C PHE A 561 -26.81 19.87 26.44
N SER A 562 -26.09 20.62 25.63
CA SER A 562 -26.56 21.00 24.30
C SER A 562 -25.46 20.77 23.28
N THR A 563 -25.83 20.21 22.13
CA THR A 563 -24.93 19.98 20.99
C THR A 563 -25.66 20.29 19.68
N LYS A 564 -25.00 20.14 18.54
CA LYS A 564 -25.62 20.25 17.21
C LYS A 564 -25.83 18.89 16.59
N ASP A 565 -26.94 18.73 15.88
CA ASP A 565 -27.16 17.56 15.02
C ASP A 565 -26.49 17.72 13.64
N ALA A 566 -26.62 16.70 12.78
CA ALA A 566 -26.07 16.71 11.42
C ALA A 566 -26.65 17.81 10.50
N LYS A 567 -27.79 18.42 10.88
CA LYS A 567 -28.44 19.54 10.17
C LYS A 567 -28.12 20.88 10.82
N ASN A 568 -27.19 20.92 11.78
CA ASN A 568 -26.85 22.09 12.59
C ASN A 568 -28.00 22.65 13.46
N ASN A 569 -29.05 21.87 13.71
CA ASN A 569 -30.04 22.24 14.73
C ASN A 569 -29.40 22.12 16.11
N LEU A 570 -29.78 22.98 17.04
CA LEU A 570 -29.33 22.85 18.42
C LEU A 570 -30.21 21.85 19.15
N VAL A 571 -29.60 20.75 19.62
CA VAL A 571 -30.25 19.69 20.39
C VAL A 571 -29.87 19.85 21.85
N ILE A 572 -30.87 20.08 22.69
CA ILE A 572 -30.75 20.01 24.15
C ILE A 572 -31.03 18.58 24.56
N ILE A 573 -30.10 17.98 25.29
CA ILE A 573 -30.16 16.62 25.80
C ILE A 573 -30.41 16.69 27.30
N GLN A 574 -31.43 15.97 27.76
CA GLN A 574 -31.69 15.66 29.16
C GLN A 574 -31.29 14.21 29.41
N LEU A 575 -30.20 13.99 30.12
CA LEU A 575 -29.79 12.66 30.57
C LEU A 575 -30.52 12.34 31.87
N ILE A 576 -31.40 11.34 31.79
CA ILE A 576 -32.29 10.93 32.88
C ILE A 576 -31.59 9.91 33.76
N LYS A 577 -31.02 8.88 33.14
CA LYS A 577 -30.48 7.72 33.85
C LYS A 577 -29.30 7.13 33.10
N VAL A 578 -28.32 6.65 33.86
CA VAL A 578 -27.21 5.84 33.37
C VAL A 578 -27.37 4.44 33.94
N THR A 579 -27.50 3.45 33.08
CA THR A 579 -27.59 2.03 33.46
C THR A 579 -26.25 1.38 33.16
N GLN A 580 -25.62 0.81 34.19
CA GLN A 580 -24.36 0.07 34.00
C GLN A 580 -24.61 -1.17 33.15
N GLY A 581 -23.69 -1.45 32.23
CA GLY A 581 -23.74 -2.67 31.44
C GLY A 581 -23.72 -3.91 32.32
N GLN A 582 -24.37 -4.98 31.87
CA GLN A 582 -24.35 -6.28 32.55
C GLN A 582 -23.81 -7.31 31.54
N PRO A 583 -22.47 -7.39 31.38
CA PRO A 583 -21.88 -8.29 30.40
C PRO A 583 -22.18 -9.74 30.75
N THR A 584 -22.57 -10.52 29.76
CA THR A 584 -22.67 -11.98 29.83
C THR A 584 -21.29 -12.63 29.92
N ASP A 585 -21.23 -13.90 30.32
CA ASP A 585 -19.96 -14.65 30.37
C ASP A 585 -19.27 -14.73 29.00
N GLU A 586 -20.05 -14.79 27.92
CA GLU A 586 -19.49 -14.83 26.57
C GLU A 586 -18.93 -13.47 26.14
N GLU A 587 -19.62 -12.37 26.45
CA GLU A 587 -19.10 -11.02 26.24
C GLU A 587 -17.83 -10.77 27.07
N LEU A 588 -17.78 -11.25 28.31
CA LEU A 588 -16.59 -11.14 29.15
C LEU A 588 -15.36 -11.83 28.53
N LYS A 589 -15.53 -12.95 27.82
CA LYS A 589 -14.41 -13.58 27.09
C LYS A 589 -13.91 -12.70 25.95
N VAL A 590 -14.83 -12.09 25.19
CA VAL A 590 -14.48 -11.17 24.09
C VAL A 590 -13.78 -9.92 24.63
N PHE A 591 -14.33 -9.30 25.67
CA PHE A 591 -13.75 -8.13 26.32
C PHE A 591 -12.41 -8.46 26.98
N SER A 592 -12.23 -9.67 27.53
CA SER A 592 -10.95 -10.12 28.08
C SER A 592 -9.85 -10.13 27.03
N GLN A 593 -10.13 -10.69 25.84
CA GLN A 593 -9.15 -10.69 24.74
C GLN A 593 -8.82 -9.27 24.27
N ARG A 594 -9.83 -8.41 24.16
CA ARG A 594 -9.64 -7.01 23.76
C ARG A 594 -8.85 -6.22 24.81
N TYR A 595 -9.19 -6.38 26.08
CA TYR A 595 -8.53 -5.72 27.20
C TYR A 595 -7.05 -6.13 27.29
N LYS A 596 -6.78 -7.42 27.10
CA LYS A 596 -5.42 -7.97 27.00
C LYS A 596 -4.60 -7.32 25.88
N MET A 597 -5.18 -7.15 24.69
CA MET A 597 -4.50 -6.46 23.58
C MET A 597 -4.22 -4.98 23.91
N ILE A 598 -5.17 -4.29 24.56
CA ILE A 598 -5.00 -2.88 24.96
C ILE A 598 -3.84 -2.76 25.96
N LEU A 599 -3.83 -3.55 27.02
CA LEU A 599 -2.77 -3.53 28.01
C LEU A 599 -1.40 -3.85 27.39
N GLY A 600 -1.34 -4.89 26.55
CA GLY A 600 -0.08 -5.24 25.90
C GLY A 600 0.46 -4.16 24.98
N ASN A 601 -0.41 -3.44 24.27
CA ASN A 601 0.00 -2.30 23.45
C ASN A 601 0.50 -1.13 24.32
N VAL A 602 -0.19 -0.80 25.40
CA VAL A 602 0.23 0.27 26.34
C VAL A 602 1.58 -0.06 26.97
N MET A 603 1.81 -1.32 27.36
CA MET A 603 3.10 -1.76 27.91
C MET A 603 4.21 -1.69 26.86
N MET A 604 3.96 -2.14 25.63
CA MET A 604 4.94 -2.04 24.56
C MET A 604 5.30 -0.58 24.22
N GLU A 605 4.29 0.30 24.16
CA GLU A 605 4.51 1.73 23.96
C GLU A 605 5.31 2.35 25.11
N SER A 606 4.96 2.00 26.35
CA SER A 606 5.67 2.47 27.55
C SER A 606 7.12 1.97 27.59
N LEU A 607 7.37 0.72 27.20
CA LEU A 607 8.73 0.18 27.03
C LEU A 607 9.49 0.98 25.98
N MET A 608 8.88 1.22 24.81
CA MET A 608 9.53 1.98 23.74
C MET A 608 9.87 3.42 24.14
N LEU A 609 8.97 4.09 24.86
CA LEU A 609 9.23 5.41 25.43
C LEU A 609 10.41 5.36 26.41
N ASN A 610 10.42 4.39 27.34
CA ASN A 610 11.50 4.23 28.30
C ASN A 610 12.86 3.90 27.66
N LEU A 611 12.88 3.02 26.66
CA LEU A 611 14.08 2.67 25.91
C LEU A 611 14.62 3.88 25.13
N ARG A 612 13.74 4.71 24.58
CA ARG A 612 14.14 5.94 23.87
C ARG A 612 14.70 6.97 24.85
N ASP A 613 14.03 7.21 25.97
CA ASP A 613 14.45 8.17 26.99
C ASP A 613 15.79 7.81 27.64
N SER A 614 16.08 6.51 27.77
CA SER A 614 17.34 6.00 28.35
C SER A 614 18.48 5.85 27.34
N ALA A 615 18.19 5.93 26.04
CA ALA A 615 19.19 5.71 25.01
C ALA A 615 19.96 6.98 24.64
N LYS A 616 21.25 6.80 24.33
CA LYS A 616 22.04 7.81 23.65
C LYS A 616 21.82 7.68 22.14
N VAL A 617 21.08 8.62 21.56
CA VAL A 617 20.83 8.70 20.11
C VAL A 617 21.55 9.91 19.53
N ASP A 618 22.63 9.67 18.78
CA ASP A 618 23.35 10.69 18.05
C ASP A 618 22.86 10.69 16.58
N LEU A 619 22.20 11.77 16.14
CA LEU A 619 21.74 11.89 14.74
C LEU A 619 22.87 12.34 13.81
N GLY A 620 23.00 11.67 12.67
CA GLY A 620 23.92 12.03 11.58
C GLY A 620 23.30 13.03 10.60
N ARG A 621 24.02 13.34 9.52
CA ARG A 621 23.46 14.16 8.44
C ARG A 621 22.42 13.34 7.66
N MET A 622 21.19 13.83 7.63
CA MET A 622 20.15 13.42 6.69
C MET A 622 20.27 14.35 5.48
N GLU A 623 21.04 13.94 4.46
CA GLU A 623 21.05 14.61 3.15
C GLU A 623 19.92 14.09 2.25
#